data_AF-A0A2H5YUM1-F1
#
_entry.id   AF-A0A2H5YUM1-F1
#
_cell.length_a   1.000
_cell.length_b   1.000
_cell.length_c   1.000
_cell.angle_alpha   90.00
_cell.angle_beta   90.00
_cell.angle_gamma   90.00
#
_symmetry.space_group_name_H-M   'P 1'
#
loop_
_entity.id
_entity.type
_entity.pdbx_description
1 polymer ?
#
loop_
_entity_poly.entity_id
_entity_poly.type
_entity_poly.pdbx_seq_one_letter_code
_entity_poly.pdbx_strand_id
1 'polypeptide(L)'
;MVRATVVWDGPEANIIRVFVEPALPSGAVAHDEEITLYRALDQNEEPTGPVTGIEIVGFLGFDRWDALPKLDLLWQLPGQEPLPLDELLKREQRRLRQEAERAASLA
;
A
#
# COMPACT_ATOMS: atom_id res chain seq x y z
N MET A 1 -2.36 -15.75 2.98
CA MET A 1 -2.12 -14.53 3.79
C MET A 1 -0.67 -14.16 3.69
N VAL A 2 -0.35 -12.88 3.58
CA VAL A 2 1.00 -12.31 3.59
C VAL A 2 1.18 -11.37 4.78
N ARG A 3 2.36 -11.37 5.39
CA ARG A 3 2.75 -10.31 6.32
C ARG A 3 3.19 -9.11 5.52
N ALA A 4 2.92 -7.90 6.01
CA ALA A 4 3.30 -6.70 5.34
C ALA A 4 3.69 -5.58 6.31
N THR A 5 4.47 -4.63 5.82
CA THR A 5 4.77 -3.37 6.47
C THR A 5 4.15 -2.22 5.72
N VAL A 6 3.87 -1.13 6.44
CA VAL A 6 3.35 0.11 5.87
C VAL A 6 4.38 1.21 6.07
N VAL A 7 4.60 1.99 5.02
CA VAL A 7 5.40 3.20 5.04
C VAL A 7 4.50 4.36 4.62
N TRP A 8 4.46 5.40 5.44
CA TRP A 8 3.72 6.62 5.19
C TRP A 8 4.70 7.79 5.15
N ASP A 9 4.78 8.48 4.01
CA ASP A 9 5.75 9.56 3.79
C ASP A 9 5.31 10.91 4.37
N GLY A 10 4.18 10.95 5.09
CA GLY A 10 3.62 12.16 5.67
C GLY A 10 2.61 12.86 4.74
N PRO A 11 1.85 13.83 5.28
CA PRO A 11 0.76 14.50 4.57
C PRO A 11 1.21 15.36 3.39
N GLU A 12 2.45 15.86 3.41
CA GLU A 12 3.01 16.68 2.31
C GLU A 12 3.30 15.84 1.07
N ALA A 13 3.97 14.69 1.24
CA ALA A 13 4.21 13.75 0.15
C ALA A 13 2.92 13.04 -0.27
N ASN A 14 2.07 12.72 0.70
CA ASN A 14 0.79 12.04 0.50
C ASN A 14 0.91 10.68 -0.21
N ILE A 15 1.96 9.91 0.15
CA ILE A 15 2.26 8.60 -0.43
C ILE A 15 2.24 7.54 0.66
N ILE A 16 1.50 6.46 0.41
CA ILE A 16 1.58 5.24 1.21
C ILE A 16 2.22 4.12 0.39
N ARG A 17 3.03 3.30 1.06
CA ARG A 17 3.56 2.05 0.50
C ARG A 17 3.25 0.90 1.44
N VAL A 18 2.82 -0.22 0.89
CA VAL A 18 2.63 -1.47 1.63
C VAL A 18 3.48 -2.54 0.97
N PHE A 19 4.41 -3.14 1.72
CA PHE A 19 5.34 -4.15 1.21
C PHE A 19 5.19 -5.47 1.95
N VAL A 20 5.24 -6.58 1.21
CA VAL A 20 5.23 -7.94 1.75
C VAL A 20 6.54 -8.22 2.49
N GLU A 21 6.45 -8.96 3.59
CA GLU A 21 7.60 -9.46 4.35
C GLU A 21 7.81 -10.98 4.16
N PRO A 22 9.07 -11.45 4.06
CA PRO A 22 10.30 -10.64 3.97
C PRO A 22 10.39 -9.90 2.62
N ALA A 23 11.15 -8.81 2.59
CA ALA A 23 11.38 -8.05 1.36
C ALA A 23 12.06 -8.93 0.30
N LEU A 24 11.52 -8.89 -0.92
CA LEU A 24 12.08 -9.56 -2.10
C LEU A 24 12.58 -8.51 -3.11
N PRO A 25 13.61 -8.83 -3.92
CA PRO A 25 13.96 -8.02 -5.08
C PRO A 25 12.71 -7.79 -5.94
N SER A 26 12.38 -6.53 -6.16
CA SER A 26 11.11 -6.13 -6.76
C SER A 26 11.30 -5.07 -7.81
N GLY A 27 10.51 -5.15 -8.88
CA GLY A 27 10.38 -4.10 -9.88
C GLY A 27 9.00 -3.45 -9.83
N ALA A 28 8.95 -2.16 -10.15
CA ALA A 28 7.73 -1.39 -10.21
C ALA A 28 6.98 -1.64 -11.54
N VAL A 29 5.67 -1.78 -11.46
CA VAL A 29 4.75 -1.94 -12.57
C VAL A 29 3.63 -0.93 -12.38
N ALA A 30 3.51 0.03 -13.29
CA ALA A 30 2.40 0.97 -13.28
C ALA A 30 1.09 0.20 -13.46
N HIS A 31 0.16 0.37 -12.52
CA HIS A 31 -1.17 -0.25 -12.57
C HIS A 31 -2.23 0.79 -12.96
N ASP A 32 -2.11 2.00 -12.42
CA ASP A 32 -2.89 3.20 -12.74
C ASP A 32 -1.96 4.43 -12.61
N GLU A 33 -2.43 5.64 -12.93
CA GLU A 33 -1.68 6.89 -12.78
C GLU A 33 -1.24 7.15 -11.33
N GLU A 34 -2.01 6.70 -10.35
CA GLU A 34 -1.75 6.90 -8.92
C GLU A 34 -1.31 5.63 -8.20
N ILE A 35 -1.37 4.47 -8.88
CA ILE A 35 -1.17 3.15 -8.27
C ILE A 35 0.01 2.45 -8.95
N THR A 36 1.03 2.17 -8.16
CA THR A 36 2.17 1.35 -8.58
C THR A 36 2.11 0.01 -7.86
N LEU A 37 2.21 -1.08 -8.62
CA LEU A 37 2.39 -2.42 -8.07
C LEU A 37 3.87 -2.79 -8.08
N TYR A 38 4.32 -3.44 -7.01
CA TYR A 38 5.63 -4.08 -6.99
C TYR A 38 5.46 -5.58 -7.15
N ARG A 39 6.27 -6.16 -8.03
CA ARG A 39 6.33 -7.61 -8.26
C ARG A 39 7.74 -8.10 -8.09
N ALA A 40 7.88 -9.31 -7.57
CA ALA A 40 9.17 -9.98 -7.48
C ALA A 40 9.78 -10.12 -8.88
N LEU A 41 11.09 -9.92 -8.96
CA LEU A 41 11.84 -10.14 -10.19
C LEU A 41 11.96 -11.63 -10.49
N ASP A 42 11.80 -12.01 -11.75
CA ASP A 42 12.11 -13.36 -12.22
C ASP A 42 13.61 -13.52 -12.53
N GLN A 43 13.97 -14.68 -13.10
CA GLN A 43 15.36 -15.01 -13.45
C GLN A 43 15.99 -14.08 -14.51
N ASN A 44 15.17 -13.32 -15.23
CA ASN A 44 15.59 -12.35 -16.24
C ASN A 44 15.54 -10.90 -15.71
N GLU A 45 15.37 -10.72 -14.39
CA GLU A 45 15.17 -9.42 -13.76
C GLU A 45 13.89 -8.69 -14.21
N GLU A 46 12.90 -9.43 -14.73
CA GLU A 46 11.61 -8.85 -15.12
C GLU A 46 10.60 -8.94 -13.97
N PRO A 47 9.76 -7.92 -13.74
CA PRO A 47 8.79 -7.88 -12.63
C PRO A 47 7.53 -8.71 -12.92
N THR A 48 7.69 -10.00 -13.20
CA THR A 48 6.62 -10.92 -13.57
C THR A 48 6.15 -11.82 -12.42
N GLY A 49 6.90 -11.85 -11.32
CA GLY A 49 6.65 -12.67 -10.15
C GLY A 49 5.41 -12.27 -9.32
N PRO A 50 5.24 -12.87 -8.12
CA PRO A 50 4.16 -12.52 -7.20
C PRO A 50 4.23 -11.05 -6.78
N VAL A 51 3.08 -10.50 -6.36
CA VAL A 51 3.02 -9.14 -5.81
C VAL A 51 3.81 -9.07 -4.51
N THR A 52 4.69 -8.09 -4.43
CA THR A 52 5.55 -7.80 -3.28
C THR A 52 5.22 -6.46 -2.63
N GLY A 53 4.39 -5.65 -3.24
CA GLY A 53 3.90 -4.42 -2.63
C GLY A 53 2.99 -3.59 -3.51
N ILE A 54 2.52 -2.49 -2.95
CA ILE A 54 1.72 -1.46 -3.62
C ILE A 54 2.13 -0.09 -3.09
N GLU A 55 2.12 0.90 -3.97
CA GLU A 55 2.26 2.32 -3.65
C GLU A 55 1.04 3.07 -4.19
N ILE A 56 0.53 4.02 -3.40
CA ILE A 56 -0.54 4.92 -3.81
C ILE A 56 -0.12 6.36 -3.55
N VAL A 57 -0.08 7.16 -4.62
CA VAL A 57 0.12 8.61 -4.59
C VAL A 57 -1.23 9.29 -4.37
N GLY A 58 -1.25 10.37 -3.59
CA GLY A 58 -2.51 11.06 -3.28
C GLY A 58 -3.35 10.34 -2.21
N PHE A 59 -2.75 9.49 -1.39
CA PHE A 59 -3.45 8.48 -0.59
C PHE A 59 -4.54 9.03 0.33
N LEU A 60 -4.33 10.18 1.00
CA LEU A 60 -5.34 10.78 1.86
C LEU A 60 -6.61 11.16 1.11
N GLY A 61 -6.54 11.48 -0.18
CA GLY A 61 -7.68 11.81 -1.03
C GLY A 61 -8.23 10.64 -1.85
N PHE A 62 -7.50 9.53 -1.90
CA PHE A 62 -7.82 8.39 -2.75
C PHE A 62 -9.19 7.77 -2.44
N ASP A 63 -10.06 7.69 -3.44
CA ASP A 63 -11.41 7.12 -3.34
C ASP A 63 -11.73 6.09 -4.43
N ARG A 64 -10.82 5.91 -5.39
CA ARG A 64 -10.93 4.99 -6.53
C ARG A 64 -10.62 3.54 -6.13
N TRP A 65 -11.26 3.03 -5.08
CA TRP A 65 -11.01 1.69 -4.54
C TRP A 65 -11.26 0.57 -5.54
N ASP A 66 -12.18 0.76 -6.48
CA ASP A 66 -12.46 -0.19 -7.55
C ASP A 66 -11.35 -0.29 -8.60
N ALA A 67 -10.44 0.70 -8.65
CA ALA A 67 -9.26 0.69 -9.51
C ALA A 67 -8.12 -0.16 -8.93
N LEU A 68 -8.19 -0.54 -7.64
CA LEU A 68 -7.17 -1.40 -7.04
C LEU A 68 -7.11 -2.76 -7.75
N PRO A 69 -5.90 -3.33 -7.90
CA PRO A 69 -5.75 -4.67 -8.43
C PRO A 69 -6.47 -5.67 -7.53
N LYS A 70 -7.29 -6.54 -8.14
CA LYS A 70 -7.96 -7.62 -7.42
C LYS A 70 -6.94 -8.71 -7.08
N LEU A 71 -6.49 -8.73 -5.84
CA LEU A 71 -5.55 -9.72 -5.32
C LEU A 71 -6.31 -10.69 -4.41
N ASP A 72 -6.23 -11.99 -4.70
CA ASP A 72 -6.80 -13.03 -3.85
C ASP A 72 -5.84 -13.37 -2.68
N LEU A 73 -5.49 -12.34 -1.90
CA LEU A 73 -4.55 -12.41 -0.79
C LEU A 73 -5.04 -11.55 0.36
N LEU A 74 -5.00 -12.11 1.57
CA LEU A 74 -5.15 -11.35 2.81
C LEU A 74 -3.78 -10.81 3.26
N TRP A 75 -3.76 -9.54 3.63
CA TRP A 75 -2.59 -8.78 4.06
C TRP A 75 -2.68 -8.50 5.56
N GLN A 76 -1.58 -8.71 6.28
CA GLN A 76 -1.52 -8.48 7.72
C GLN A 76 -0.42 -7.50 8.08
N LEU A 77 -0.80 -6.33 8.62
CA LEU A 77 0.12 -5.40 9.28
C LEU A 77 0.41 -5.84 10.73
N PRO A 78 1.54 -5.44 11.33
CA PRO A 78 1.85 -5.74 12.73
C PRO A 78 0.72 -5.30 13.67
N GLY A 79 0.25 -6.24 14.51
CA GLY A 79 -0.82 -5.97 15.47
C GLY A 79 -2.23 -5.85 14.89
N GLN A 80 -2.42 -6.17 13.60
CA GLN A 80 -3.73 -6.18 12.95
C GLN A 80 -4.15 -7.60 12.55
N GLU A 81 -5.46 -7.81 12.41
CA GLU A 81 -6.00 -9.01 11.77
C GLU A 81 -5.72 -8.97 10.25
N PRO A 82 -5.60 -10.12 9.59
CA PRO A 82 -5.46 -10.17 8.13
C PRO A 82 -6.72 -9.65 7.42
N LEU A 83 -6.55 -8.77 6.45
CA LEU A 83 -7.64 -8.15 5.70
C LEU A 83 -7.36 -8.18 4.19
N PRO A 84 -8.41 -8.11 3.35
CA PRO A 84 -8.24 -7.72 1.95
C PRO A 84 -7.48 -6.40 1.82
N LEU A 85 -6.73 -6.23 0.74
CA LEU A 85 -5.85 -5.07 0.56
C LEU A 85 -6.61 -3.73 0.62
N ASP A 86 -7.77 -3.65 -0.03
CA ASP A 86 -8.58 -2.43 -0.07
C ASP A 86 -9.15 -2.09 1.32
N GLU A 87 -9.59 -3.08 2.08
CA GLU A 87 -10.08 -2.90 3.46
C GLU A 87 -8.95 -2.44 4.40
N LEU A 88 -7.78 -3.04 4.28
CA LEU A 88 -6.57 -2.63 5.00
C LEU A 88 -6.21 -1.18 4.70
N LEU A 89 -6.18 -0.80 3.41
CA LEU A 89 -5.86 0.56 2.99
C LEU A 89 -6.93 1.57 3.44
N LYS A 90 -8.22 1.26 3.31
CA LYS A 90 -9.31 2.11 3.83
C LYS A 90 -9.17 2.34 5.33
N ARG A 91 -8.77 1.31 6.08
CA ARG A 91 -8.50 1.43 7.53
C ARG A 91 -7.31 2.34 7.81
N GLU A 92 -6.19 2.18 7.10
CA GLU A 92 -5.02 3.05 7.26
C GLU A 92 -5.31 4.49 6.84
N GLN A 93 -6.06 4.72 5.75
CA GLN A 93 -6.47 6.06 5.33
C GLN A 93 -7.29 6.77 6.43
N ARG A 94 -8.25 6.08 7.04
CA ARG A 94 -9.03 6.65 8.16
C ARG A 94 -8.14 7.01 9.35
N ARG A 95 -7.19 6.13 9.72
CA ARG A 95 -6.23 6.40 10.80
C ARG A 95 -5.38 7.64 10.50
N LEU A 96 -4.81 7.70 9.30
CA LEU A 96 -3.93 8.80 8.88
C LEU A 96 -4.66 10.14 8.74
N ARG A 97 -5.91 10.15 8.26
CA ARG A 97 -6.75 11.35 8.24
C ARG A 97 -7.00 11.88 9.65
N GLN A 98 -7.34 11.00 10.60
CA GLN A 98 -7.53 11.40 12.00
C GLN A 98 -6.25 11.94 12.64
N GLU A 99 -5.09 11.35 12.32
CA GLU A 99 -3.80 11.85 12.79
C GLU A 99 -3.49 13.24 12.22
N ALA A 100 -3.74 13.46 10.93
CA ALA A 100 -3.57 14.75 10.29
C ALA A 100 -4.50 15.83 10.87
N GLU A 101 -5.77 15.52 11.09
CA GLU A 101 -6.75 16.42 11.72
C GLU A 101 -6.33 16.81 13.16
N ARG A 102 -5.85 15.85 13.94
CA ARG A 102 -5.34 16.10 15.30
C ARG A 102 -4.11 16.99 15.28
N ALA A 103 -3.17 16.75 14.37
CA ALA A 103 -1.98 17.58 14.22
C ALA A 103 -2.34 19.02 13.84
N ALA A 104 -3.28 19.20 12.91
CA ALA A 104 -3.78 20.52 12.50
C ALA A 104 -4.54 21.25 13.62
N SER A 105 -5.23 20.52 14.50
CA SER A 105 -5.97 21.10 15.64
C SER A 105 -5.07 21.55 16.79
N LEU A 106 -3.81 21.11 16.81
CA LEU A 106 -2.82 21.43 17.85
C LEU A 106 -1.82 22.52 17.41
N ALA A 107 -1.83 22.91 16.14
CA ALA A 107 -1.00 23.96 15.56
C ALA A 107 -1.69 25.33 15.63
#